data_AF-A0A920QIZ2-F1
#
_entry.id   AF-A0A920QIZ2-F1
#
_cell.length_a   1.000
_cell.length_b   1.000
_cell.length_c   1.000
_cell.angle_alpha   90.00
_cell.angle_beta   90.00
_cell.angle_gamma   90.00
#
_symmetry.space_group_name_H-M   'P 1'
#
loop_
_entity.id
_entity.type
_entity.pdbx_description
1 polymer ?
#
loop_
_entity_poly.entity_id
_entity_poly.type
_entity_poly.pdbx_seq_one_letter_code
_entity_poly.pdbx_strand_id
1 'polypeptide(L)'
;MPQVKRSLSVIYAANPFGADHESSEHDPGYKAYPERMKEIGLTNPQEKLALNKEMMRFAMITQHLSSAVDSISVCAFIFGASFQLYTPEQLVQAINAVMGWNVDMEEILEVGERRLNMLRAFNSREGVGRESDTLPKKMFKRPLKGGRSDGYVLNEEEWEAALEDYYRLCDWDVETGHPSLKKMESLGLGWVVAENNVLSEVIN
;
A
#
# COMPACT_ATOMS: atom_id res chain seq x y z
N MET A 1 6.31 14.29 -1.56
CA MET A 1 5.57 15.12 -2.53
C MET A 1 5.09 14.23 -3.67
N PRO A 2 3.77 14.07 -3.84
CA PRO A 2 3.15 13.20 -4.85
C PRO A 2 3.61 13.45 -6.29
N GLN A 3 3.84 14.70 -6.70
CA GLN A 3 4.27 14.99 -8.07
C GLN A 3 5.68 14.46 -8.41
N VAL A 4 6.48 14.15 -7.37
CA VAL A 4 7.87 13.65 -7.51
C VAL A 4 7.98 12.17 -7.15
N LYS A 5 7.22 11.74 -6.14
CA LYS A 5 7.09 10.37 -5.64
C LYS A 5 5.68 9.93 -5.95
N ARG A 6 5.45 9.47 -7.19
CA ARG A 6 4.12 9.38 -7.77
C ARG A 6 3.31 8.25 -7.17
N SER A 7 3.92 7.14 -6.76
CA SER A 7 3.14 6.07 -6.11
C SER A 7 2.49 6.52 -4.80
N LEU A 8 3.11 7.45 -4.06
CA LEU A 8 2.49 8.05 -2.87
C LEU A 8 1.18 8.79 -3.18
N SER A 9 0.97 9.24 -4.41
CA SER A 9 -0.28 9.92 -4.77
C SER A 9 -1.46 8.95 -4.70
N VAL A 10 -1.25 7.68 -5.07
CA VAL A 10 -2.25 6.61 -4.95
C VAL A 10 -2.40 6.20 -3.48
N ILE A 11 -1.29 6.06 -2.74
CA ILE A 11 -1.34 5.72 -1.31
C ILE A 11 -2.07 6.78 -0.49
N TYR A 12 -1.83 8.08 -0.72
CA TYR A 12 -2.56 9.14 -0.04
C TYR A 12 -4.07 9.12 -0.30
N ALA A 13 -4.49 8.61 -1.45
CA ALA A 13 -5.90 8.51 -1.80
C ALA A 13 -6.54 7.24 -1.21
N ALA A 14 -5.93 6.07 -1.43
CA ALA A 14 -6.56 4.77 -1.18
C ALA A 14 -6.20 4.13 0.16
N ASN A 15 -5.26 4.70 0.93
CA ASN A 15 -4.88 4.14 2.23
C ASN A 15 -6.07 4.14 3.20
N PRO A 16 -6.51 2.97 3.74
CA PRO A 16 -7.75 2.87 4.51
C PRO A 16 -7.81 3.71 5.79
N PHE A 17 -6.68 4.17 6.31
CA PHE A 17 -6.61 5.03 7.50
C PHE A 17 -6.20 6.48 7.18
N GLY A 18 -6.32 6.89 5.91
CA GLY A 18 -6.13 8.26 5.45
C GLY A 18 -4.75 8.55 4.87
N ALA A 19 -4.55 9.80 4.44
CA ALA A 19 -3.35 10.24 3.76
C ALA A 19 -2.11 10.25 4.69
N ASP A 20 -1.41 9.12 4.73
CA ASP A 20 -0.19 8.92 5.50
C ASP A 20 1.01 8.60 4.60
N HIS A 21 2.18 9.07 5.01
CA HIS A 21 3.42 9.00 4.23
C HIS A 21 4.36 7.90 4.68
N GLU A 22 4.16 7.35 5.87
CA GLU A 22 4.93 6.23 6.41
C GLU A 22 4.25 4.89 6.10
N SER A 23 3.03 4.93 5.56
CA SER A 23 2.25 3.75 5.21
C SER A 23 2.79 2.97 4.02
N SER A 24 3.73 3.49 3.23
CA SER A 24 4.42 2.74 2.16
C SER A 24 5.80 3.32 1.90
N GLU A 25 6.67 2.57 1.22
CA GLU A 25 7.97 3.11 0.84
C GLU A 25 7.87 4.12 -0.31
N HIS A 26 8.85 5.01 -0.39
CA HIS A 26 8.96 6.05 -1.40
C HIS A 26 9.65 5.56 -2.68
N ASP A 27 9.18 6.02 -3.84
CA ASP A 27 9.63 5.56 -5.17
C ASP A 27 11.16 5.47 -5.34
N PRO A 28 11.98 6.45 -4.89
CA PRO A 28 13.44 6.35 -5.03
C PRO A 28 14.06 5.16 -4.30
N GLY A 29 13.41 4.67 -3.24
CA GLY A 29 13.83 3.52 -2.46
C GLY A 29 13.93 2.26 -3.31
N TYR A 30 13.05 2.09 -4.31
CA TYR A 30 13.02 0.88 -5.15
C TYR A 30 14.36 0.67 -5.88
N LYS A 31 14.90 1.74 -6.48
CA LYS A 31 16.18 1.69 -7.19
C LYS A 31 17.39 1.81 -6.26
N ALA A 32 17.26 2.50 -5.13
CA ALA A 32 18.37 2.75 -4.22
C ALA A 32 18.74 1.55 -3.35
N TYR A 33 17.80 0.65 -3.06
CA TYR A 33 17.99 -0.50 -2.16
C TYR A 33 17.57 -1.84 -2.79
N PRO A 34 18.11 -2.22 -3.97
CA PRO A 34 17.60 -3.36 -4.74
C PRO A 34 17.70 -4.71 -4.02
N GLU A 35 18.78 -4.95 -3.25
CA GLU A 35 18.94 -6.20 -2.51
C GLU A 35 17.88 -6.36 -1.41
N ARG A 36 17.53 -5.27 -0.71
CA ARG A 36 16.47 -5.28 0.30
C ARG A 36 15.08 -5.43 -0.31
N MET A 37 14.85 -4.78 -1.45
CA MET A 37 13.58 -4.89 -2.18
C MET A 37 13.35 -6.34 -2.66
N LYS A 38 14.42 -7.04 -3.02
CA LYS A 38 14.36 -8.45 -3.40
C LYS A 38 13.89 -9.36 -2.26
N GLU A 39 14.21 -9.05 -1.01
CA GLU A 39 13.76 -9.80 0.18
C GLU A 39 12.22 -9.83 0.30
N ILE A 40 11.53 -8.82 -0.24
CA ILE A 40 10.06 -8.73 -0.29
C ILE A 40 9.49 -8.98 -1.70
N GLY A 41 10.28 -9.59 -2.59
CA GLY A 41 9.84 -9.99 -3.93
C GLY A 41 9.74 -8.85 -4.96
N LEU A 42 10.39 -7.71 -4.71
CA LEU A 42 10.44 -6.56 -5.62
C LEU A 42 11.79 -6.54 -6.37
N THR A 43 11.77 -6.78 -7.67
CA THR A 43 12.99 -6.99 -8.49
C THR A 43 13.03 -6.17 -9.78
N ASN A 44 12.03 -5.33 -10.04
CA ASN A 44 11.87 -4.59 -11.29
C ASN A 44 11.78 -3.07 -11.03
N PRO A 45 12.85 -2.44 -10.52
CA PRO A 45 12.85 -1.01 -10.21
C PRO A 45 12.58 -0.19 -11.46
N GLN A 46 11.71 0.81 -11.33
CA GLN A 46 11.26 1.63 -12.46
C GLN A 46 12.03 2.95 -12.58
N GLU A 47 11.88 3.60 -13.72
CA GLU A 47 12.44 4.92 -13.96
C GLU A 47 11.72 6.01 -13.14
N LYS A 48 12.42 7.12 -12.94
CA LYS A 48 11.90 8.26 -12.18
C LYS A 48 10.56 8.71 -12.77
N LEU A 49 9.58 8.99 -11.91
CA LEU A 49 8.23 9.43 -12.30
C LEU A 49 7.37 8.35 -12.97
N ALA A 50 7.80 7.10 -13.03
CA ALA A 50 6.90 6.02 -13.45
C ALA A 50 5.68 5.98 -12.52
N LEU A 51 4.50 5.80 -13.11
CA LEU A 51 3.24 5.59 -12.40
C LEU A 51 2.46 4.48 -13.14
N ASN A 52 3.07 3.30 -13.17
CA ASN A 52 2.58 2.13 -13.89
C ASN A 52 2.26 0.99 -12.91
N LYS A 53 1.76 -0.13 -13.44
CA LYS A 53 1.41 -1.32 -12.65
C LYS A 53 2.54 -1.83 -11.75
N GLU A 54 3.80 -1.77 -12.19
CA GLU A 54 4.93 -2.19 -11.35
C GLU A 54 5.14 -1.24 -10.17
N MET A 55 4.94 0.07 -10.36
CA MET A 55 4.96 1.03 -9.25
C MET A 55 3.79 0.84 -8.28
N MET A 56 2.63 0.39 -8.75
CA MET A 56 1.51 0.02 -7.88
C MET A 56 1.78 -1.26 -7.10
N ARG A 57 2.44 -2.24 -7.72
CA ARG A 57 2.93 -3.44 -7.04
C ARG A 57 3.97 -3.09 -5.96
N PHE A 58 4.91 -2.21 -6.27
CA PHE A 58 5.87 -1.66 -5.30
C PHE A 58 5.16 -0.99 -4.12
N ALA A 59 4.20 -0.11 -4.39
CA ALA A 59 3.45 0.60 -3.36
C ALA A 59 2.68 -0.37 -2.46
N MET A 60 1.96 -1.31 -3.05
CA MET A 60 1.16 -2.31 -2.33
C MET A 60 2.04 -3.20 -1.43
N ILE A 61 3.10 -3.81 -1.97
CA ILE A 61 3.96 -4.71 -1.20
C ILE A 61 4.65 -3.97 -0.05
N THR A 62 5.15 -2.76 -0.29
CA THR A 62 5.78 -1.96 0.77
C THR A 62 4.76 -1.46 1.79
N GLN A 63 3.52 -1.21 1.38
CA GLN A 63 2.42 -0.89 2.31
C GLN A 63 2.03 -2.09 3.19
N HIS A 64 2.07 -3.30 2.65
CA HIS A 64 1.89 -4.52 3.45
C HIS A 64 3.00 -4.65 4.49
N LEU A 65 4.26 -4.44 4.12
CA LEU A 65 5.36 -4.46 5.09
C LEU A 65 5.19 -3.38 6.17
N SER A 66 4.86 -2.13 5.80
CA SER A 66 4.61 -1.04 6.76
C SER A 66 3.45 -1.37 7.70
N SER A 67 2.35 -1.92 7.17
CA SER A 67 1.18 -2.35 7.97
C SER A 67 1.52 -3.51 8.92
N ALA A 68 2.39 -4.43 8.51
CA ALA A 68 2.89 -5.51 9.36
C ALA A 68 3.78 -4.96 10.47
N VAL A 69 4.72 -4.07 10.15
CA VAL A 69 5.59 -3.37 11.13
C VAL A 69 4.77 -2.66 12.21
N ASP A 70 3.70 -1.96 11.82
CA ASP A 70 2.76 -1.33 12.76
C ASP A 70 2.04 -2.38 13.63
N SER A 71 1.58 -3.48 13.03
CA SER A 71 0.91 -4.57 13.75
C SER A 71 1.81 -5.26 14.78
N ILE A 72 3.10 -5.42 14.46
CA ILE A 72 4.12 -6.00 15.34
C ILE A 72 4.58 -4.98 16.39
N SER A 73 4.23 -3.70 16.23
CA SER A 73 4.59 -2.59 17.13
C SER A 73 6.10 -2.37 17.25
N VAL A 74 6.83 -2.52 16.13
CA VAL A 74 8.25 -2.14 16.04
C VAL A 74 8.41 -0.84 15.25
N CYS A 75 9.52 -0.13 15.47
CA CYS A 75 9.73 1.18 14.87
C CYS A 75 10.00 1.09 13.36
N ALA A 76 9.23 1.83 12.55
CA ALA A 76 9.40 1.93 11.10
C ALA A 76 10.71 2.60 10.64
N PHE A 77 11.44 3.28 11.53
CA PHE A 77 12.80 3.76 11.24
C PHE A 77 13.87 2.68 11.47
N ILE A 78 13.53 1.62 12.21
CA ILE A 78 14.44 0.51 12.52
C ILE A 78 14.20 -0.66 11.56
N PHE A 79 12.94 -0.96 11.24
CA PHE A 79 12.55 -2.01 10.31
C PHE A 79 11.81 -1.44 9.11
N GLY A 80 12.22 -1.81 7.90
CA GLY A 80 11.56 -1.38 6.67
C GLY A 80 12.30 -1.85 5.41
N ALA A 81 11.75 -1.51 4.25
CA ALA A 81 12.18 -2.04 2.96
C ALA A 81 13.45 -1.39 2.39
N SER A 82 13.93 -0.26 2.93
CA SER A 82 14.94 0.58 2.28
C SER A 82 16.10 1.01 3.21
N PHE A 83 16.13 2.25 3.68
CA PHE A 83 17.23 2.88 4.40
C PHE A 83 17.31 2.53 5.88
N GLN A 84 16.34 1.77 6.40
CA GLN A 84 16.19 1.45 7.81
C GLN A 84 17.35 0.61 8.34
N LEU A 85 17.53 0.59 9.66
CA LEU A 85 18.68 -0.09 10.32
C LEU A 85 18.74 -1.60 10.00
N TYR A 86 17.61 -2.30 10.09
CA TYR A 86 17.50 -3.73 9.82
C TYR A 86 16.75 -3.99 8.51
N THR A 87 17.11 -5.10 7.85
CA THR A 87 16.45 -5.56 6.62
C THR A 87 15.10 -6.22 6.92
N PRO A 88 14.24 -6.40 5.91
CA PRO A 88 13.04 -7.22 6.05
C PRO A 88 13.33 -8.65 6.57
N GLU A 89 14.34 -9.36 6.07
CA GLU A 89 14.72 -10.69 6.59
C GLU A 89 15.12 -10.66 8.07
N GLN A 90 15.79 -9.59 8.51
CA GLN A 90 16.15 -9.44 9.92
C GLN A 90 14.92 -9.19 10.82
N LEU A 91 13.84 -8.59 10.30
CA LEU A 91 12.56 -8.54 11.01
C LEU A 91 12.01 -9.95 11.24
N VAL A 92 12.00 -10.81 10.21
CA VAL A 92 11.56 -12.21 10.32
C VAL A 92 12.39 -12.97 11.35
N GLN A 93 13.73 -12.83 11.29
CA GLN A 93 14.63 -13.45 12.25
C GLN A 93 14.34 -13.01 13.69
N ALA A 94 14.10 -11.71 13.90
CA ALA A 94 13.77 -11.17 15.22
C ALA A 94 12.44 -11.73 15.75
N ILE A 95 11.41 -11.80 14.92
CA ILE A 95 10.10 -12.36 15.29
C ILE A 95 10.23 -13.82 15.66
N ASN A 96 10.89 -14.64 14.84
CA ASN A 96 11.07 -16.07 15.11
C ASN A 96 11.88 -16.30 16.40
N ALA A 97 12.93 -15.51 16.62
CA ALA A 97 13.76 -15.61 17.82
C ALA A 97 13.03 -15.22 19.12
N VAL A 98 12.21 -14.17 19.08
CA VAL A 98 11.51 -13.65 20.28
C VAL A 98 10.23 -14.43 20.57
N MET A 99 9.44 -14.70 19.54
CA MET A 99 8.11 -15.31 19.68
C MET A 99 8.14 -16.84 19.64
N GLY A 100 9.26 -17.44 19.20
CA GLY A 100 9.35 -18.89 18.97
C GLY A 100 8.49 -19.36 17.80
N TRP A 101 8.10 -18.44 16.90
CA TRP A 101 7.38 -18.76 15.69
C TRP A 101 8.34 -19.26 14.60
N ASN A 102 7.76 -19.79 13.52
CA ASN A 102 8.49 -20.18 12.31
C ASN A 102 7.82 -19.54 11.10
N VAL A 103 7.70 -18.20 11.13
CA VAL A 103 7.11 -17.43 10.03
C VAL A 103 8.14 -17.10 8.97
N ASP A 104 7.67 -16.90 7.74
CA ASP A 104 8.45 -16.35 6.63
C ASP A 104 7.99 -14.94 6.21
N MET A 105 8.64 -14.37 5.19
CA MET A 105 8.31 -13.02 4.71
C MET A 105 6.92 -12.94 4.06
N GLU A 106 6.46 -14.01 3.41
CA GLU A 106 5.14 -14.04 2.78
C GLU A 106 4.05 -13.95 3.86
N GLU A 107 4.19 -14.71 4.94
CA GLU A 107 3.28 -14.64 6.09
C GLU A 107 3.32 -13.26 6.78
N ILE A 108 4.48 -12.61 6.88
CA ILE A 108 4.58 -11.24 7.41
C ILE A 108 3.84 -10.23 6.52
N LEU A 109 4.00 -10.31 5.20
CA LEU A 109 3.27 -9.43 4.28
C LEU A 109 1.76 -9.69 4.34
N GLU A 110 1.33 -10.96 4.47
CA GLU A 110 -0.08 -11.33 4.60
C GLU A 110 -0.71 -10.75 5.89
N VAL A 111 0.03 -10.66 6.99
CA VAL A 111 -0.42 -9.96 8.21
C VAL A 111 -0.74 -8.49 7.91
N GLY A 112 0.15 -7.81 7.19
CA GLY A 112 -0.04 -6.43 6.78
C GLY A 112 -1.23 -6.23 5.85
N GLU A 113 -1.36 -7.11 4.84
CA GLU A 113 -2.48 -7.13 3.89
C GLU A 113 -3.82 -7.38 4.60
N ARG A 114 -3.86 -8.31 5.54
CA ARG A 114 -5.03 -8.61 6.38
C ARG A 114 -5.49 -7.39 7.18
N ARG A 115 -4.56 -6.68 7.83
CA ARG A 115 -4.90 -5.45 8.57
C ARG A 115 -5.48 -4.39 7.63
N LEU A 116 -4.87 -4.16 6.47
CA LEU A 116 -5.34 -3.16 5.50
C LEU A 116 -6.74 -3.50 4.98
N ASN A 117 -7.01 -4.76 4.63
CA ASN A 117 -8.33 -5.18 4.15
C ASN A 117 -9.40 -5.14 5.26
N MET A 118 -9.04 -5.42 6.51
CA MET A 118 -9.96 -5.24 7.63
C MET A 118 -10.35 -3.77 7.83
N LEU A 119 -9.39 -2.84 7.71
CA LEU A 119 -9.67 -1.40 7.76
C LEU A 119 -10.50 -0.95 6.54
N ARG A 120 -10.19 -1.47 5.34
CA ARG A 120 -10.98 -1.15 4.15
C ARG A 120 -12.41 -1.67 4.25
N ALA A 121 -12.60 -2.88 4.78
CA ALA A 121 -13.93 -3.41 5.08
C ALA A 121 -14.67 -2.53 6.10
N PHE A 122 -14.00 -2.07 7.17
CA PHE A 122 -14.62 -1.10 8.07
C PHE A 122 -15.11 0.15 7.31
N ASN A 123 -14.28 0.73 6.44
CA ASN A 123 -14.67 1.88 5.61
C ASN A 123 -15.86 1.58 4.70
N SER A 124 -15.86 0.42 4.04
CA SER A 124 -16.98 -0.02 3.20
C SER A 124 -18.29 -0.09 3.98
N ARG A 125 -18.25 -0.58 5.23
CA ARG A 125 -19.41 -0.63 6.13
C ARG A 125 -19.96 0.76 6.43
N GLU A 126 -19.07 1.74 6.59
CA GLU A 126 -19.42 3.13 6.88
C GLU A 126 -19.76 3.94 5.61
N GLY A 127 -19.78 3.30 4.44
CA GLY A 127 -20.12 3.93 3.16
C GLY A 127 -19.00 4.76 2.54
N VAL A 128 -17.74 4.49 2.90
CA VAL A 128 -16.56 5.11 2.29
C VAL A 128 -15.99 4.14 1.24
N GLY A 129 -15.96 4.59 -0.01
CA GLY A 129 -15.48 3.83 -1.17
C GLY A 129 -14.62 4.67 -2.11
N ARG A 130 -14.63 4.31 -3.40
CA ARG A 130 -13.84 4.94 -4.47
C ARG A 130 -14.03 6.45 -4.52
N GLU A 131 -15.24 6.95 -4.28
CA GLU A 131 -15.57 8.38 -4.36
C GLU A 131 -14.78 9.23 -3.35
N SER A 132 -14.28 8.60 -2.28
CA SER A 132 -13.48 9.24 -1.25
C SER A 132 -11.97 9.20 -1.55
N ASP A 133 -11.52 8.26 -2.38
CA ASP A 133 -10.11 8.07 -2.73
C ASP A 133 -9.67 9.10 -3.78
N THR A 134 -9.47 10.34 -3.34
CA THR A 134 -9.19 11.50 -4.21
C THR A 134 -7.90 12.24 -3.85
N LEU A 135 -7.47 13.16 -4.72
CA LEU A 135 -6.38 14.09 -4.43
C LEU A 135 -6.83 15.55 -4.56
N PRO A 136 -6.20 16.48 -3.82
CA PRO A 136 -6.43 17.91 -4.02
C PRO A 136 -6.14 18.33 -5.47
N LYS A 137 -7.08 19.04 -6.12
CA LYS A 137 -6.98 19.48 -7.53
C LYS A 137 -5.65 20.17 -7.90
N LYS A 138 -4.95 20.78 -6.94
CA LYS A 138 -3.62 21.38 -7.16
C LYS A 138 -2.56 20.37 -7.62
N MET A 139 -2.71 19.09 -7.30
CA MET A 139 -1.78 18.03 -7.71
C MET A 139 -1.77 17.83 -9.24
N PHE A 140 -2.92 18.06 -9.88
CA PHE A 140 -3.13 17.93 -11.33
C PHE A 140 -3.06 19.26 -12.09
N LYS A 141 -3.33 20.39 -11.41
CA LYS A 141 -3.51 21.70 -12.09
C LYS A 141 -2.38 22.70 -11.85
N ARG A 142 -1.58 22.52 -10.80
CA ARG A 142 -0.55 23.48 -10.41
C ARG A 142 0.83 22.84 -10.50
N PRO A 143 1.58 23.08 -11.59
CA PRO A 143 2.97 22.65 -11.69
C PRO A 143 3.80 23.20 -10.54
N LEU A 144 4.73 22.38 -10.05
CA LEU A 144 5.75 22.81 -9.10
C LEU A 144 6.61 23.93 -9.71
N LYS A 145 7.11 24.83 -8.86
CA LYS A 145 7.95 25.96 -9.26
C LYS A 145 9.31 25.90 -8.57
N GLY A 146 10.38 25.98 -9.36
CA GLY A 146 11.76 26.04 -8.91
C GLY A 146 12.44 24.68 -8.67
N GLY A 147 13.77 24.70 -8.75
CA GLY A 147 14.62 23.53 -8.48
C GLY A 147 14.50 22.41 -9.52
N ARG A 148 14.91 21.19 -9.14
CA ARG A 148 14.98 20.02 -10.04
C ARG A 148 13.63 19.41 -10.42
N SER A 149 12.55 19.88 -9.80
CA SER A 149 11.17 19.41 -10.01
C SER A 149 10.29 20.49 -10.64
N ASP A 150 10.89 21.57 -11.14
CA ASP A 150 10.16 22.64 -11.82
C ASP A 150 9.32 22.07 -12.98
N GLY A 151 8.07 22.51 -13.07
CA GLY A 151 7.10 22.03 -14.06
C GLY A 151 6.43 20.69 -13.75
N TYR A 152 6.82 19.97 -12.69
CA TYR A 152 6.20 18.67 -12.40
C TYR A 152 4.75 18.84 -11.94
N VAL A 153 3.87 18.03 -12.52
CA VAL A 153 2.45 17.91 -12.22
C VAL A 153 2.04 16.45 -12.43
N LEU A 154 0.97 16.00 -11.78
CA LEU A 154 0.39 14.68 -12.08
C LEU A 154 -0.52 14.79 -13.30
N ASN A 155 -0.47 13.79 -14.17
CA ASN A 155 -1.48 13.58 -15.19
C ASN A 155 -2.69 12.86 -14.53
N GLU A 156 -3.90 13.38 -14.71
CA GLU A 156 -5.10 12.88 -14.06
C GLU A 156 -5.52 11.51 -14.62
N GLU A 157 -5.46 11.30 -15.94
CA GLU A 157 -5.77 10.01 -16.59
C GLU A 157 -4.77 8.91 -16.20
N GLU A 158 -3.47 9.24 -16.18
CA GLU A 158 -2.41 8.32 -15.72
C GLU A 158 -2.62 7.93 -14.26
N TRP A 159 -3.04 8.88 -13.42
CA TRP A 159 -3.27 8.65 -12.00
C TRP A 159 -4.51 7.80 -11.73
N GLU A 160 -5.63 8.07 -12.42
CA GLU A 160 -6.83 7.24 -12.34
C GLU A 160 -6.53 5.80 -12.77
N ALA A 161 -5.81 5.60 -13.88
CA ALA A 161 -5.40 4.26 -14.33
C ALA A 161 -4.54 3.54 -13.28
N ALA A 162 -3.62 4.25 -12.62
CA ALA A 162 -2.80 3.69 -11.55
C ALA A 162 -3.61 3.36 -10.28
N LEU A 163 -4.61 4.18 -9.92
CA LEU A 163 -5.53 3.88 -8.83
C LEU A 163 -6.31 2.58 -9.11
N GLU A 164 -6.81 2.40 -10.34
CA GLU A 164 -7.47 1.16 -10.73
C GLU A 164 -6.53 -0.04 -10.73
N ASP A 165 -5.29 0.11 -11.20
CA ASP A 165 -4.27 -0.95 -11.13
C ASP A 165 -3.98 -1.35 -9.68
N TYR A 166 -3.91 -0.38 -8.77
CA TYR A 166 -3.76 -0.63 -7.34
C TYR A 166 -4.97 -1.41 -6.78
N TYR A 167 -6.21 -1.02 -7.10
CA TYR A 167 -7.39 -1.79 -6.70
C TYR A 167 -7.36 -3.23 -7.22
N ARG A 168 -7.04 -3.43 -8.50
CA ARG A 168 -6.93 -4.77 -9.08
C ARG A 168 -5.86 -5.62 -8.40
N LEU A 169 -4.76 -5.01 -7.98
CA LEU A 169 -3.69 -5.70 -7.24
C LEU A 169 -4.15 -6.09 -5.83
N CYS A 170 -4.89 -5.22 -5.15
CA CYS A 170 -5.48 -5.51 -3.83
C CYS A 170 -6.71 -6.44 -3.90
N ASP A 171 -7.17 -6.81 -5.10
CA ASP A 171 -8.44 -7.52 -5.34
C ASP A 171 -9.64 -6.75 -4.76
N TRP A 172 -9.65 -5.45 -5.02
CA TRP A 172 -10.76 -4.53 -4.74
C TRP A 172 -11.52 -4.24 -6.03
N ASP A 173 -12.83 -4.05 -5.89
CA ASP A 173 -13.70 -3.67 -6.99
C ASP A 173 -13.34 -2.27 -7.51
N VAL A 174 -13.25 -2.14 -8.84
CA VAL A 174 -12.74 -0.91 -9.45
C VAL A 174 -13.75 0.22 -9.38
N GLU A 175 -15.05 -0.06 -9.36
CA GLU A 175 -16.10 0.97 -9.34
C GLU A 175 -16.36 1.50 -7.93
N THR A 176 -16.36 0.59 -6.95
CA THR A 176 -16.73 0.88 -5.56
C THR A 176 -15.54 1.04 -4.63
N GLY A 177 -14.38 0.47 -4.98
CA GLY A 177 -13.19 0.44 -4.13
C GLY A 177 -13.32 -0.48 -2.92
N HIS A 178 -14.35 -1.34 -2.86
CA HIS A 178 -14.55 -2.31 -1.77
C HIS A 178 -13.73 -3.59 -2.04
N PRO A 179 -13.22 -4.28 -1.00
CA PRO A 179 -12.53 -5.56 -1.18
C PRO A 179 -13.50 -6.63 -1.68
N SER A 180 -13.03 -7.56 -2.51
CA SER A 180 -13.83 -8.71 -2.94
C SER A 180 -14.08 -9.69 -1.78
N LEU A 181 -15.18 -10.43 -1.82
CA LEU A 181 -15.42 -11.50 -0.83
C LEU A 181 -14.30 -12.54 -0.86
N LYS A 182 -13.82 -12.90 -2.06
CA LYS A 182 -12.70 -13.83 -2.26
C LYS A 182 -11.43 -13.37 -1.52
N LYS A 183 -11.09 -12.08 -1.60
CA LYS A 183 -9.94 -11.50 -0.89
C LYS A 183 -10.12 -11.56 0.61
N MET A 184 -11.32 -11.25 1.11
CA MET A 184 -11.63 -11.34 2.52
C MET A 184 -11.49 -12.78 3.03
N GLU A 185 -12.01 -13.77 2.29
CA GLU A 185 -11.87 -15.19 2.61
C GLU A 185 -10.41 -15.65 2.59
N SER A 186 -9.63 -15.28 1.56
CA SER A 186 -8.22 -15.69 1.45
C SER A 186 -7.37 -15.17 2.61
N LEU A 187 -7.74 -14.04 3.21
CA LEU A 187 -7.05 -13.45 4.37
C LEU A 187 -7.60 -13.95 5.72
N GLY A 188 -8.54 -14.89 5.73
CA GLY A 188 -9.20 -15.37 6.96
C GLY A 188 -10.16 -14.35 7.58
N LEU A 189 -10.66 -13.40 6.79
CA LEU A 189 -11.59 -12.35 7.18
C LEU A 189 -13.03 -12.61 6.73
N GLY A 190 -13.33 -13.79 6.17
CA GLY A 190 -14.69 -14.12 5.72
C GLY A 190 -15.76 -13.96 6.80
N TRP A 191 -15.41 -14.21 8.07
CA TRP A 191 -16.30 -14.01 9.22
C TRP A 191 -16.69 -12.53 9.41
N VAL A 192 -15.80 -11.58 9.08
CA VAL A 192 -16.09 -10.13 9.19
C VAL A 192 -17.25 -9.74 8.28
N VAL A 193 -17.33 -10.35 7.10
CA VAL A 193 -18.41 -10.12 6.14
C VAL A 193 -19.66 -10.89 6.55
N ALA A 194 -19.51 -12.19 6.87
CA ALA A 194 -20.65 -13.07 7.17
C ALA A 194 -21.43 -12.67 8.43
N GLU A 195 -20.77 -12.12 9.45
CA GLU A 195 -21.39 -11.71 10.72
C GLU A 195 -21.88 -10.26 10.71
N ASN A 196 -21.72 -9.53 9.59
CA ASN A 196 -22.09 -8.13 9.48
C ASN A 196 -23.07 -7.89 8.32
N ASN A 197 -24.36 -7.75 8.64
CA ASN A 197 -25.43 -7.59 7.66
C ASN A 197 -25.19 -6.43 6.67
N VAL A 198 -24.63 -5.32 7.13
CA VAL A 198 -24.34 -4.16 6.27
C VAL A 198 -23.22 -4.52 5.28
N LEU A 199 -22.14 -5.14 5.76
CA LEU A 199 -21.04 -5.56 4.90
C LEU A 199 -21.42 -6.64 3.91
N SER A 200 -22.27 -7.61 4.29
CA SER A 200 -22.72 -8.66 3.38
C SER A 200 -23.55 -8.14 2.20
N GLU A 201 -24.11 -6.94 2.30
CA GLU A 201 -24.79 -6.30 1.17
C GLU A 201 -23.83 -5.55 0.25
N VAL A 202 -22.69 -5.10 0.79
CA VAL A 202 -21.70 -4.25 0.10
C VAL A 202 -20.56 -5.07 -0.53
N ILE A 203 -20.07 -6.09 0.19
CA ILE A 203 -19.03 -7.01 -0.23
C ILE A 203 -19.69 -8.31 -0.65
N ASN A 204 -19.67 -8.60 -1.96
CA ASN A 204 -20.22 -9.82 -2.55
C ASN A 204 -19.14 -10.64 -3.28
#